data_AF-A0A3Q1GYN7-F1
#
_entry.id   AF-A0A3Q1GYN7-F1
#
_cell.length_a   1.000
_cell.length_b   1.000
_cell.length_c   1.000
_cell.angle_alpha   90.00
_cell.angle_beta   90.00
_cell.angle_gamma   90.00
#
_symmetry.space_group_name_H-M   'P 1'
#
loop_
_entity.id
_entity.type
_entity.pdbx_description
1 polymer ?
#
loop_
_entity_poly.entity_id
_entity_poly.type
_entity_poly.pdbx_seq_one_letter_code
_entity_poly.pdbx_strand_id
1 'polypeptide(L)'
;MPKRQCPLVLHPQKASADRLVGDKSNSVTLVARVMLSPVGCGKPPTLPDGDLKYDIKFSYVNTEKVEYICQLHYTMQGEPFKTCNNGRWTGSMRCLRPCTVNTEDMNRHNIRFSHKTDDKLYLPHEDHITFSCIRGTVPDGRMEMRQYCNDGVMNLPTCSEEINQY
;
A
#
# COMPACT_ATOMS: atom_id res chain seq x y z
N MET A 1 -11.14 -30.53 16.28
CA MET A 1 -12.56 -30.45 15.90
C MET A 1 -12.69 -30.71 14.40
N PRO A 2 -13.55 -31.65 13.97
CA PRO A 2 -13.55 -32.17 12.61
C PRO A 2 -14.29 -31.24 11.64
N LYS A 3 -13.68 -30.99 10.47
CA LYS A 3 -14.32 -30.29 9.36
C LYS A 3 -15.43 -31.18 8.80
N ARG A 4 -16.67 -30.70 8.83
CA ARG A 4 -17.82 -31.37 8.19
C ARG A 4 -17.67 -31.21 6.67
N GLN A 5 -17.55 -32.33 5.98
CA GLN A 5 -17.60 -32.42 4.52
C GLN A 5 -19.07 -32.40 4.08
N CYS A 6 -19.49 -31.47 3.22
CA CYS A 6 -20.75 -31.59 2.49
C CYS A 6 -20.56 -32.50 1.27
N PRO A 7 -21.47 -33.45 0.98
CA PRO A 7 -21.36 -34.32 -0.18
C PRO A 7 -21.68 -33.58 -1.48
N LEU A 8 -20.92 -33.86 -2.55
CA LEU A 8 -21.25 -33.46 -3.91
C LEU A 8 -22.50 -34.21 -4.39
N VAL A 9 -23.55 -33.48 -4.75
CA VAL A 9 -24.70 -34.00 -5.49
C VAL A 9 -24.45 -33.75 -6.97
N LEU A 10 -24.20 -34.82 -7.74
CA LEU A 10 -24.14 -34.79 -9.20
C LEU A 10 -25.56 -34.94 -9.77
N HIS A 11 -26.03 -33.95 -10.53
CA HIS A 11 -27.23 -34.07 -11.36
C HIS A 11 -26.86 -34.64 -12.74
N PRO A 12 -27.60 -35.65 -13.26
CA PRO A 12 -27.38 -36.14 -14.62
C PRO A 12 -28.01 -35.16 -15.63
N GLN A 13 -27.20 -34.54 -16.49
CA GLN A 13 -27.70 -33.83 -17.66
C GLN A 13 -27.96 -34.83 -18.79
N LYS A 14 -29.21 -34.90 -19.26
CA LYS A 14 -29.62 -35.66 -20.45
C LYS A 14 -28.96 -35.05 -21.69
N ALA A 15 -28.29 -35.88 -22.48
CA ALA A 15 -27.87 -35.54 -23.84
C ALA A 15 -29.09 -35.65 -24.79
N SER A 16 -29.40 -34.57 -25.50
CA SER A 16 -30.33 -34.59 -26.64
C SER A 16 -29.49 -34.66 -27.92
N ALA A 17 -29.77 -35.65 -28.78
CA ALA A 17 -29.14 -35.78 -30.08
C ALA A 17 -30.13 -35.31 -31.15
N ASP A 18 -29.86 -34.15 -31.77
CA ASP A 18 -30.59 -33.70 -32.95
C ASP A 18 -29.98 -34.29 -34.22
N ARG A 19 -30.87 -34.77 -35.09
CA ARG A 19 -30.61 -35.49 -36.33
C ARG A 19 -30.10 -34.53 -37.41
N LEU A 20 -28.86 -34.70 -37.86
CA LEU A 20 -28.31 -33.97 -39.02
C LEU A 20 -29.02 -34.42 -40.30
N VAL A 21 -29.74 -33.50 -40.95
CA VAL A 21 -30.07 -33.57 -42.38
C VAL A 21 -29.13 -32.58 -43.07
N GLY A 22 -28.21 -33.10 -43.90
CA GLY A 22 -27.27 -32.28 -44.66
C GLY A 22 -27.92 -31.68 -45.89
N ASP A 23 -27.58 -30.43 -46.19
CA ASP A 23 -27.73 -29.89 -47.54
C ASP A 23 -26.56 -28.97 -47.94
N LYS A 24 -26.38 -28.86 -49.25
CA LYS A 24 -25.13 -28.65 -49.97
C LYS A 24 -24.58 -27.21 -49.95
N SER A 25 -23.25 -27.14 -49.92
CA SER A 25 -22.39 -26.16 -50.61
C SER A 25 -22.63 -24.66 -50.36
N ASN A 26 -21.91 -24.10 -49.39
CA ASN A 26 -21.23 -22.80 -49.59
C ASN A 26 -20.01 -22.74 -48.66
N SER A 27 -18.80 -22.62 -49.21
CA SER A 27 -17.56 -22.54 -48.43
C SER A 27 -17.45 -21.16 -47.79
N VAL A 28 -18.15 -20.95 -46.68
CA VAL A 28 -17.82 -19.87 -45.75
C VAL A 28 -16.72 -20.42 -44.86
N THR A 29 -15.49 -19.95 -45.07
CA THR A 29 -14.39 -20.21 -44.13
C THR A 29 -14.87 -19.79 -42.74
N LEU A 30 -15.06 -20.76 -41.85
CA LEU A 30 -15.41 -20.50 -40.46
C LEU A 30 -14.17 -19.89 -39.81
N VAL A 31 -14.04 -18.56 -39.90
CA VAL A 31 -13.19 -17.84 -38.97
C VAL A 31 -13.83 -18.03 -37.61
N ALA A 32 -13.37 -19.03 -36.87
CA ALA A 32 -13.72 -19.16 -35.47
C ALA A 32 -13.23 -17.88 -34.79
N ARG A 33 -14.14 -16.95 -34.51
CA ARG A 33 -13.85 -15.83 -33.63
C ARG A 33 -13.52 -16.47 -32.29
N VAL A 34 -12.23 -16.55 -31.94
CA VAL A 34 -11.82 -16.91 -30.59
C VAL A 34 -12.34 -15.80 -29.70
N MET A 35 -13.47 -16.05 -29.03
CA MET A 35 -13.92 -15.21 -27.94
C MET A 35 -12.93 -15.40 -26.81
N LEU A 36 -11.87 -14.57 -26.77
CA LEU A 36 -10.94 -14.51 -25.66
C LEU A 36 -11.69 -13.92 -24.46
N SER A 37 -12.38 -14.77 -23.69
CA SER A 37 -12.95 -14.37 -22.43
C SER A 37 -11.84 -13.83 -21.53
N PRO A 38 -12.01 -12.65 -20.92
CA PRO A 38 -10.99 -12.09 -20.06
C PRO A 38 -10.65 -13.04 -18.91
N VAL A 39 -9.36 -13.33 -18.75
CA VAL A 39 -8.84 -14.23 -17.72
C VAL A 39 -8.93 -13.53 -16.37
N GLY A 40 -9.52 -14.22 -15.38
CA GLY A 40 -9.54 -13.75 -14.00
C GLY A 40 -8.16 -13.85 -13.35
N CYS A 41 -7.98 -13.23 -12.19
CA CYS A 41 -6.73 -13.25 -11.44
C CYS A 41 -6.79 -14.24 -10.28
N GLY A 42 -5.62 -14.75 -9.89
CA GLY A 42 -5.43 -15.47 -8.63
C GLY A 42 -5.28 -14.52 -7.45
N LYS A 43 -4.63 -15.00 -6.38
CA LYS A 43 -4.36 -14.19 -5.20
C LYS A 43 -3.60 -12.90 -5.56
N PRO A 44 -4.00 -11.75 -4.99
CA PRO A 44 -3.28 -10.50 -5.19
C PRO A 44 -1.89 -10.55 -4.56
N PRO A 45 -0.92 -9.76 -5.08
CA PRO A 45 0.43 -9.71 -4.54
C PRO A 45 0.44 -9.07 -3.13
N THR A 46 1.45 -9.36 -2.33
CA THR A 46 1.64 -8.69 -1.04
C THR A 46 2.14 -7.25 -1.23
N LEU A 47 1.83 -6.37 -0.28
CA LEU A 47 2.35 -5.00 -0.23
C LEU A 47 3.34 -4.88 0.94
N PRO A 48 4.61 -4.49 0.71
CA PRO A 48 5.53 -4.20 1.80
C PRO A 48 4.97 -3.09 2.71
N ASP A 49 5.11 -3.29 4.02
CA ASP A 49 4.61 -2.37 5.06
C ASP A 49 3.11 -2.04 4.93
N GLY A 50 2.34 -2.96 4.36
CA GLY A 50 0.90 -2.86 4.21
C GLY A 50 0.24 -4.23 4.16
N ASP A 51 -1.08 -4.22 4.08
CA ASP A 51 -1.92 -5.40 3.98
C ASP A 51 -3.14 -5.12 3.10
N LEU A 52 -3.87 -6.17 2.73
CA LEU A 52 -5.20 -6.02 2.16
C LEU A 52 -6.16 -5.54 3.23
N LYS A 53 -7.05 -4.62 2.84
CA LYS A 53 -8.08 -4.10 3.76
C LYS A 53 -9.10 -5.14 4.18
N TYR A 54 -9.29 -6.17 3.35
CA TYR A 54 -10.31 -7.20 3.52
C TYR A 54 -9.75 -8.58 3.18
N ASP A 55 -10.49 -9.64 3.55
CA ASP A 55 -10.08 -11.03 3.33
C ASP A 55 -9.83 -11.38 1.85
N ILE A 56 -8.84 -12.23 1.64
CA ILE A 56 -8.43 -12.72 0.32
C ILE A 56 -9.44 -13.76 -0.23
N LYS A 57 -9.83 -13.61 -1.50
CA LYS A 57 -10.55 -14.63 -2.27
C LYS A 57 -9.57 -15.54 -3.00
N PHE A 58 -9.98 -16.76 -3.34
CA PHE A 58 -9.15 -17.67 -4.14
C PHE A 58 -9.01 -17.23 -5.60
N SER A 59 -10.00 -16.51 -6.15
CA SER A 59 -10.02 -16.04 -7.53
C SER A 59 -10.80 -14.72 -7.64
N TYR A 60 -10.40 -13.90 -8.61
CA TYR A 60 -10.97 -12.58 -8.88
C TYR A 60 -11.36 -12.48 -10.36
N VAL A 61 -12.51 -11.87 -10.66
CA VAL A 61 -12.93 -11.68 -12.05
C VAL A 61 -12.14 -10.54 -12.71
N ASN A 62 -12.03 -10.54 -14.03
CA ASN A 62 -11.41 -9.43 -14.74
C ASN A 62 -12.10 -8.11 -14.38
N THR A 63 -11.33 -7.03 -14.27
CA THR A 63 -11.71 -5.68 -13.79
C THR A 63 -12.01 -5.57 -12.29
N GLU A 64 -12.03 -6.66 -11.53
CA GLU A 64 -12.20 -6.60 -10.07
C GLU A 64 -11.02 -5.87 -9.41
N LYS A 65 -11.32 -5.12 -8.35
CA LYS A 65 -10.32 -4.37 -7.58
C LYS A 65 -10.19 -4.93 -6.18
N VAL A 66 -8.96 -4.88 -5.67
CA VAL A 66 -8.65 -5.08 -4.25
C VAL A 66 -8.08 -3.79 -3.69
N GLU A 67 -8.40 -3.51 -2.42
CA GLU A 67 -7.92 -2.34 -1.69
C GLU A 67 -6.85 -2.75 -0.68
N TYR A 68 -5.78 -1.96 -0.62
CA TYR A 68 -4.70 -2.11 0.34
C TYR A 68 -4.71 -0.97 1.35
N ILE A 69 -4.17 -1.26 2.54
CA ILE A 69 -3.91 -0.30 3.60
C ILE A 69 -2.44 -0.40 4.00
N CYS A 70 -1.83 0.71 4.37
CA CYS A 70 -0.51 0.70 4.98
C CYS A 70 -0.59 0.35 6.47
N GLN A 71 0.51 -0.14 7.03
CA GLN A 71 0.66 -0.33 8.46
C GLN A 71 0.50 1.01 9.21
N LEU A 72 0.25 0.91 10.52
CA LEU A 72 0.03 2.08 11.37
C LEU A 72 1.18 3.11 11.23
N HIS A 73 0.82 4.38 11.05
CA HIS A 73 1.69 5.55 10.81
C HIS A 73 2.35 5.64 9.42
N TYR A 74 2.29 4.61 8.58
CA TYR A 74 2.80 4.72 7.21
C TYR A 74 1.83 5.46 6.31
N THR A 75 2.36 6.23 5.36
CA THR A 75 1.56 6.99 4.39
C THR A 75 1.47 6.24 3.07
N MET A 76 0.27 6.06 2.52
CA MET A 76 0.08 5.45 1.19
C MET A 76 0.55 6.41 0.10
N GLN A 77 1.46 5.96 -0.76
CA GLN A 77 1.79 6.66 -2.00
C GLN A 77 1.15 5.95 -3.20
N GLY A 78 0.35 6.70 -3.96
CA GLY A 78 -0.43 6.21 -5.08
C GLY A 78 -1.84 5.77 -4.67
N GLU A 79 -2.59 5.27 -5.64
CA GLU A 79 -3.95 4.77 -5.41
C GLU A 79 -3.91 3.46 -4.61
N PRO A 80 -4.79 3.27 -3.61
CA PRO A 80 -4.77 2.10 -2.73
C PRO A 80 -5.33 0.83 -3.39
N PHE A 81 -5.38 0.77 -4.73
CA PHE A 81 -6.08 -0.29 -5.46
C PHE A 81 -5.18 -1.03 -6.43
N LYS A 82 -5.28 -2.36 -6.43
CA LYS A 82 -4.88 -3.17 -7.59
C LYS A 82 -6.10 -3.67 -8.35
N THR A 83 -6.02 -3.62 -9.67
CA THR A 83 -7.10 -4.06 -10.58
C THR A 83 -6.67 -5.32 -11.30
N CYS A 84 -7.53 -6.33 -11.35
CA CYS A 84 -7.31 -7.52 -12.16
C CYS A 84 -7.52 -7.16 -13.63
N ASN A 85 -6.48 -7.31 -14.45
CA ASN A 85 -6.53 -7.08 -15.88
C ASN A 85 -6.00 -8.32 -16.61
N ASN A 86 -6.91 -9.13 -17.12
CA ASN A 86 -6.67 -10.30 -17.95
C ASN A 86 -5.58 -11.22 -17.39
N GLY A 87 -5.78 -11.70 -16.16
CA GLY A 87 -4.85 -12.58 -15.44
C GLY A 87 -3.69 -11.88 -14.73
N ARG A 88 -3.57 -10.55 -14.84
CA ARG A 88 -2.50 -9.77 -14.22
C ARG A 88 -3.05 -8.68 -13.31
N TRP A 89 -2.50 -8.55 -12.11
CA TRP A 89 -2.76 -7.41 -11.24
C TRP A 89 -2.02 -6.16 -11.73
N THR A 90 -2.74 -5.07 -11.93
CA THR A 90 -2.22 -3.75 -12.29
C THR A 90 -2.50 -2.74 -11.18
N GLY A 91 -1.79 -1.61 -11.18
CA GLY A 91 -1.81 -0.62 -10.09
C GLY A 91 -0.51 -0.66 -9.30
N SER A 92 0.00 0.52 -8.94
CA SER A 92 1.27 0.69 -8.24
C SER A 92 1.06 1.56 -7.02
N MET A 93 1.50 1.07 -5.87
CA MET A 93 1.48 1.79 -4.61
C MET A 93 2.66 1.33 -3.74
N ARG A 94 3.02 2.17 -2.77
CA ARG A 94 3.97 1.81 -1.70
C ARG A 94 3.60 2.53 -0.41
N CYS A 95 4.03 1.97 0.70
CA CYS A 95 3.86 2.59 2.01
C CYS A 95 5.14 3.34 2.38
N LEU A 96 4.98 4.62 2.70
CA LEU A 96 6.08 5.53 3.04
C LEU A 96 6.26 5.56 4.54
N ARG A 97 7.52 5.42 4.97
CA ARG A 97 7.85 5.28 6.38
C ARG A 97 7.56 6.57 7.14
N PRO A 98 6.99 6.48 8.36
CA PRO A 98 6.97 7.61 9.27
C PRO A 98 8.39 7.91 9.77
N CYS A 99 8.63 9.16 10.14
CA CYS A 99 9.85 9.54 10.84
C CYS A 99 9.64 9.34 12.33
N THR A 100 10.65 8.78 12.99
CA THR A 100 10.62 8.60 14.44
C THR A 100 11.70 9.48 15.05
N VAL A 101 11.33 10.27 16.04
CA VAL A 101 12.27 11.08 16.82
C VAL A 101 12.05 10.77 18.29
N ASN A 102 13.12 10.39 18.98
CA ASN A 102 13.08 10.05 20.40
C ASN A 102 13.94 11.04 21.23
N THR A 103 13.89 10.90 22.55
CA THR A 103 14.64 11.73 23.49
C THR A 103 16.15 11.69 23.28
N GLU A 104 16.74 10.54 22.91
CA GLU A 104 18.18 10.44 22.64
C GLU A 104 18.58 11.26 21.41
N ASP A 105 17.79 11.16 20.33
CA ASP A 105 18.01 11.95 19.11
C ASP A 105 17.94 13.45 19.43
N MET A 106 16.93 13.87 20.20
CA MET A 106 16.75 15.27 20.60
C MET A 106 17.88 15.78 21.51
N ASN A 107 18.30 14.99 22.49
CA ASN A 107 19.36 15.35 23.42
C ASN A 107 20.71 15.55 22.73
N ARG A 108 21.03 14.73 21.72
CA ARG A 108 22.26 14.88 20.92
C ARG A 108 22.34 16.22 20.17
N HIS A 109 21.20 16.87 19.95
CA HIS A 109 21.10 18.11 19.18
C HIS A 109 20.69 19.32 20.04
N ASN A 110 20.51 19.15 21.36
CA ASN A 110 20.03 20.19 22.29
C ASN A 110 18.66 20.78 21.88
N ILE A 111 17.77 19.94 21.35
CA ILE A 111 16.43 20.34 20.90
C ILE A 111 15.34 19.65 21.73
N ARG A 112 14.11 20.15 21.59
CA ARG A 112 12.88 19.56 22.09
C ARG A 112 11.72 19.89 21.16
N PHE A 113 10.62 19.15 21.22
CA PHE A 113 9.39 19.53 20.50
C PHE A 113 8.85 20.86 21.03
N SER A 114 8.42 21.76 20.13
CA SER A 114 7.90 23.07 20.54
C SER A 114 6.52 23.01 21.20
N HIS A 115 5.68 22.07 20.79
CA HIS A 115 4.26 22.02 21.18
C HIS A 115 3.83 20.65 21.72
N LYS A 116 4.76 19.75 22.04
CA LYS A 116 4.46 18.41 22.55
C LYS A 116 5.24 18.11 23.81
N THR A 117 4.60 17.41 24.73
CA THR A 117 5.21 16.89 25.97
C THR A 117 5.62 15.43 25.85
N ASP A 118 5.31 14.77 24.72
CA ASP A 118 5.66 13.37 24.50
C ASP A 118 7.17 13.20 24.26
N ASP A 119 7.73 12.12 24.83
CA ASP A 119 9.15 11.75 24.68
C ASP A 119 9.47 11.06 23.34
N LYS A 120 8.42 10.66 22.60
CA LYS A 120 8.54 9.97 21.32
C LYS A 120 7.52 10.47 20.33
N LEU A 121 7.98 10.83 19.14
CA LEU A 121 7.13 11.23 18.03
C LEU A 121 7.23 10.20 16.90
N TYR A 122 6.08 9.79 16.39
CA TYR A 122 5.93 9.21 15.04
C TYR A 122 5.26 10.26 14.18
N LEU A 123 5.98 10.76 13.19
CA LEU A 123 5.47 11.76 12.25
C LEU A 123 5.20 11.10 10.90
N PRO A 124 3.95 11.13 10.39
CA PRO A 124 3.64 10.62 9.05
C PRO A 124 4.52 11.28 7.98
N HIS A 125 4.74 10.57 6.87
CA HIS A 125 5.44 11.16 5.72
C HIS A 125 4.68 12.38 5.18
N GLU A 126 5.43 13.37 4.65
CA GLU A 126 4.95 14.68 4.17
C GLU A 126 4.42 15.62 5.27
N ASP A 127 4.41 15.17 6.53
CA ASP A 127 4.04 16.03 7.65
C ASP A 127 5.26 16.78 8.23
N HIS A 128 4.99 17.82 9.01
CA HIS A 128 5.98 18.73 9.56
C HIS A 128 5.96 18.79 11.09
N ILE A 129 7.12 19.04 11.68
CA ILE A 129 7.27 19.29 13.11
C ILE A 129 8.20 20.47 13.33
N THR A 130 7.91 21.26 14.37
CA THR A 130 8.78 22.35 14.80
C THR A 130 9.47 21.99 16.11
N PHE A 131 10.79 22.16 16.12
CA PHE A 131 11.63 22.03 17.29
C PHE A 131 11.91 23.39 17.92
N SER A 132 12.34 23.36 19.18
CA SER A 132 12.89 24.50 19.89
C SER A 132 14.16 24.08 20.62
N CYS A 133 15.08 25.02 20.82
CA CYS A 133 16.26 24.77 21.63
C CYS A 133 15.91 24.53 23.09
N ILE A 134 16.70 23.70 23.77
CA ILE A 134 16.67 23.63 25.22
C ILE A 134 17.18 24.95 25.82
N ARG A 135 16.86 25.18 27.10
CA ARG A 135 17.28 26.41 27.80
C ARG A 135 18.80 26.54 27.80
N GLY A 136 19.29 27.75 27.51
CA GLY A 136 20.73 28.07 27.47
C GLY A 136 21.38 27.91 26.09
N THR A 137 20.66 27.37 25.11
CA THR A 137 21.17 27.16 23.75
C THR A 137 20.38 27.93 22.71
N VAL A 138 21.02 28.25 21.58
CA VAL A 138 20.42 28.93 20.43
C VAL A 138 20.65 28.13 19.15
N PRO A 139 19.83 28.32 18.10
CA PRO A 139 20.06 27.69 16.81
C PRO A 139 21.47 27.97 16.29
N ASP A 140 22.15 26.95 15.79
CA ASP A 140 23.47 27.10 15.16
C ASP A 140 23.43 27.79 13.78
N GLY A 141 22.21 28.04 13.27
CA GLY A 141 21.94 28.70 12.00
C GLY A 141 22.12 27.82 10.76
N ARG A 142 22.50 26.56 10.89
CA ARG A 142 22.73 25.65 9.74
C ARG A 142 21.45 25.05 9.19
N MET A 143 20.40 25.01 10.00
CA MET A 143 19.14 24.36 9.68
C MET A 143 17.96 25.09 10.34
N GLU A 144 16.83 25.13 9.64
CA GLU A 144 15.59 25.68 10.19
C GLU A 144 15.03 24.81 11.33
N MET A 145 14.29 25.41 12.25
CA MET A 145 13.67 24.66 13.35
C MET A 145 12.45 23.82 12.92
N ARG A 146 11.85 24.13 11.76
CA ARG A 146 10.71 23.39 11.21
C ARG A 146 11.23 22.35 10.21
N GLN A 147 11.01 21.08 10.53
CA GLN A 147 11.47 19.95 9.73
C GLN A 147 10.30 19.21 9.09
N TYR A 148 10.59 18.49 8.01
CA TYR A 148 9.61 17.67 7.29
C TYR A 148 10.07 16.20 7.27
N CYS A 149 9.10 15.28 7.28
CA CYS A 149 9.39 13.87 7.18
C CYS A 149 9.42 13.36 5.73
N ASN A 150 10.56 12.81 5.30
CA ASN A 150 10.72 12.20 3.98
C ASN A 150 10.98 10.70 4.06
N ASP A 151 9.93 9.88 3.96
CA ASP A 151 10.03 8.41 3.87
C ASP A 151 10.96 7.80 4.94
N GLY A 152 10.71 8.17 6.19
CA GLY A 152 11.48 7.75 7.36
C GLY A 152 12.77 8.54 7.62
N VAL A 153 13.08 9.54 6.78
CA VAL A 153 14.25 10.40 6.95
C VAL A 153 13.81 11.79 7.38
N MET A 154 14.32 12.24 8.52
CA MET A 154 14.16 13.61 9.02
C MET A 154 15.54 14.09 9.48
N ASN A 155 15.94 15.27 8.99
CA ASN A 155 17.13 15.92 9.50
C ASN A 155 16.76 16.70 10.76
N LEU A 156 17.56 16.62 11.81
CA LEU A 156 17.31 17.33 13.05
C LEU A 156 18.16 18.61 13.12
N PRO A 157 17.57 19.77 13.46
CA PRO A 157 18.34 20.98 13.68
C PRO A 157 19.20 20.84 14.93
N THR A 158 20.26 21.64 15.04
CA THR A 158 21.16 21.64 16.21
C THR A 158 21.13 23.00 16.90
N CYS A 159 21.14 22.97 18.23
CA CYS A 159 21.36 24.15 19.06
C CYS A 159 22.71 24.07 19.78
N SER A 160 23.39 25.21 19.87
CA SER A 160 24.68 25.35 20.54
C SER A 160 24.61 26.43 21.62
N GLU A 161 25.54 26.39 22.57
CA GLU A 161 25.74 27.47 23.53
C GLU A 161 25.98 28.80 22.79
N GLU A 162 25.47 29.90 23.33
CA GLU A 162 25.78 31.24 22.81
C GLU A 162 27.28 31.50 22.99
N ILE A 163 28.03 31.50 21.88
CA ILE A 163 29.41 32.00 21.90
C ILE A 163 29.29 33.53 22.02
N ASN A 164 29.33 34.04 23.24
CA ASN A 164 29.57 35.45 23.51
C ASN A 164 30.95 35.78 22.93
N GLN A 165 30.99 36.33 21.72
CA GLN A 165 32.19 36.95 21.17
C GLN A 165 32.40 38.26 21.94
N TYR A 166 33.33 38.21 22.89
CA TYR A 166 33.87 39.37 23.60
C TYR A 166 34.66 40.29 22.65
#